data_AF-A0A852K4S8-F1
#
_entry.id   AF-A0A852K4S8-F1
#
_cell.length_a   1.000
_cell.length_b   1.000
_cell.length_c   1.000
_cell.angle_alpha   90.00
_cell.angle_beta   90.00
_cell.angle_gamma   90.00
#
_symmetry.space_group_name_H-M   'P 1'
#
loop_
_entity.id
_entity.type
_entity.pdbx_description
1 polymer ?
#
loop_
_entity_poly.entity_id
_entity_poly.type
_entity_poly.pdbx_seq_one_letter_code
_entity_poly.pdbx_strand_id
1 'polypeptide(L)'
;TDVFNSKSLAIQAQKKILGKMVSKSIATTLIDDTSSDVLDELYRVTKEYTQNKKEAEKIIKNLIKIVLKLAILYRNNQFNQDEIALMEKFKKKVHQLAKTVVSFHQVDYTFDRNFLSKLLNECRELLHEII
;
A
#
# COMPACT_ATOMS: atom_id res chain seq x y z
N THR A 1 -46.89 1.01 22.74
CA THR A 1 -46.57 0.72 21.32
C THR A 1 -45.09 1.01 21.14
N ASP A 2 -44.27 -0.04 21.01
CA ASP A 2 -42.85 0.15 20.71
C ASP A 2 -42.70 0.80 19.33
N VAL A 3 -42.17 2.02 19.32
CA VAL A 3 -41.93 2.75 18.08
C VAL A 3 -40.67 2.17 17.44
N PHE A 4 -40.87 1.33 16.43
CA PHE A 4 -39.79 0.82 15.60
C PHE A 4 -39.05 1.99 14.94
N ASN A 5 -37.78 2.18 15.31
CA ASN A 5 -36.95 3.26 14.79
C ASN A 5 -35.94 2.70 13.78
N SER A 6 -36.29 2.78 12.49
CA SER A 6 -35.43 2.32 11.39
C SER A 6 -34.08 3.05 11.32
N LYS A 7 -33.98 4.31 11.80
CA LYS A 7 -32.71 5.04 11.85
C LYS A 7 -31.73 4.41 12.84
N SER A 8 -32.18 3.96 14.01
CA SER A 8 -31.27 3.36 15.00
C SER A 8 -30.72 2.02 14.50
N LEU A 9 -31.56 1.23 13.83
CA LEU A 9 -31.17 -0.03 13.15
C LEU A 9 -30.17 0.22 12.01
N ALA A 10 -30.41 1.22 11.15
CA ALA A 10 -29.49 1.58 10.08
C ALA A 10 -28.12 2.03 10.60
N ILE A 11 -28.10 2.84 11.67
CA ILE A 11 -26.85 3.28 12.33
C ILE A 11 -26.12 2.09 12.96
N GLN A 12 -26.82 1.17 13.60
CA GLN A 12 -26.21 -0.05 14.17
C GLN A 12 -25.64 -0.96 13.08
N ALA A 13 -26.35 -1.13 11.96
CA ALA A 13 -25.87 -1.87 10.80
C ALA A 13 -24.61 -1.21 10.20
N GLN A 14 -24.61 0.12 10.00
CA GLN A 14 -23.44 0.87 9.54
C GLN A 14 -22.25 0.72 10.49
N LYS A 15 -22.44 0.89 11.80
CA LYS A 15 -21.36 0.72 12.79
C LYS A 15 -20.80 -0.70 12.77
N LYS A 16 -21.65 -1.72 12.60
CA LYS A 16 -21.24 -3.13 12.53
C LYS A 16 -20.47 -3.44 11.24
N ILE A 17 -20.82 -2.81 10.12
CA ILE A 17 -20.09 -2.94 8.84
C ILE A 17 -18.75 -2.21 8.92
N LEU A 18 -18.73 -0.95 9.36
CA LEU A 18 -17.51 -0.15 9.53
C LEU A 18 -16.54 -0.81 10.53
N GLY A 19 -17.06 -1.33 11.64
CA GLY A 19 -16.26 -2.07 12.63
C GLY A 19 -15.68 -3.39 12.10
N LYS A 20 -16.32 -4.02 11.11
CA LYS A 20 -15.78 -5.20 10.41
C LYS A 20 -14.78 -4.84 9.32
N MET A 21 -14.98 -3.72 8.61
CA MET A 21 -14.05 -3.20 7.59
C MET A 21 -12.72 -2.74 8.20
N VAL A 22 -12.75 -2.19 9.42
CA VAL A 22 -11.58 -1.71 10.16
C VAL A 22 -11.22 -2.72 11.27
N SER A 23 -11.00 -3.99 10.93
CA SER A 23 -10.43 -4.90 11.93
C SER A 23 -8.95 -4.53 12.14
N LYS A 24 -8.55 -4.28 13.39
CA LYS A 24 -7.14 -4.05 13.79
C LYS A 24 -6.19 -5.13 13.25
N SER A 25 -6.72 -6.33 12.99
CA SER A 25 -6.02 -7.45 12.36
C SER A 25 -5.49 -7.16 10.96
N ILE A 26 -6.11 -6.27 10.18
CA ILE A 26 -5.63 -5.96 8.82
C ILE A 26 -4.30 -5.21 8.86
N ALA A 27 -4.16 -4.24 9.75
CA ALA A 27 -2.93 -3.47 9.90
C ALA A 27 -1.78 -4.33 10.45
N THR A 28 -2.06 -5.23 11.40
CA THR A 28 -1.03 -6.08 12.01
C THR A 28 -0.57 -7.26 11.14
N THR A 29 -1.34 -7.68 10.12
CA THR A 29 -0.89 -8.74 9.18
C THR A 29 -0.15 -8.19 7.96
N LEU A 30 -0.38 -6.93 7.58
CA LEU A 30 0.25 -6.32 6.39
C LEU A 30 1.58 -5.62 6.69
N ILE A 31 1.81 -5.27 7.95
CA ILE A 31 3.04 -4.63 8.42
C ILE A 31 3.66 -5.61 9.41
N ASP A 32 4.23 -6.69 8.87
CA ASP A 32 5.08 -7.59 9.65
C ASP A 32 6.43 -6.92 9.97
N ASP A 33 7.23 -7.56 10.84
CA ASP A 33 8.50 -7.00 11.31
C ASP A 33 9.47 -6.74 10.14
N THR A 34 9.56 -7.63 9.17
CA THR A 34 10.43 -7.46 7.99
C THR A 34 9.99 -6.30 7.11
N SER A 35 8.68 -6.16 6.88
CA SER A 35 8.11 -5.05 6.12
C SER A 35 8.32 -3.71 6.84
N SER A 36 8.32 -3.73 8.17
CA SER A 36 8.61 -2.55 9.01
C SER A 36 10.07 -2.11 8.85
N ASP A 37 11.02 -3.05 8.91
CA ASP A 37 12.45 -2.76 8.72
C ASP A 37 12.72 -2.13 7.34
N VAL A 38 12.06 -2.64 6.28
CA VAL A 38 12.17 -2.05 4.94
C VAL A 38 11.61 -0.62 4.90
N LEU A 39 10.48 -0.36 5.55
CA LEU A 39 9.90 0.98 5.60
C LEU A 39 10.78 1.95 6.40
N ASP A 40 11.43 1.49 7.46
CA ASP A 40 12.34 2.28 8.28
C ASP A 40 13.62 2.64 7.52
N GLU A 41 14.19 1.72 6.74
CA GLU A 41 15.33 2.04 5.88
C GLU A 41 14.93 2.95 4.71
N LEU A 42 13.74 2.77 4.11
CA LEU A 42 13.20 3.72 3.14
C LEU A 42 13.02 5.11 3.74
N TYR A 43 12.56 5.21 4.98
CA TYR A 43 12.49 6.48 5.71
C TYR A 43 13.88 7.10 5.88
N ARG A 44 14.85 6.29 6.32
CA ARG A 44 16.22 6.73 6.58
C ARG A 44 16.88 7.32 5.33
N VAL A 45 16.84 6.59 4.21
CA VAL A 45 17.42 7.08 2.95
C VAL A 45 16.67 8.30 2.39
N THR A 46 15.36 8.36 2.55
CA THR A 46 14.56 9.52 2.12
C THR A 46 14.86 10.76 2.96
N LYS A 47 15.00 10.60 4.27
CA LYS A 47 15.37 11.68 5.19
C LYS A 47 16.77 12.19 4.89
N GLU A 48 17.72 11.28 4.66
CA GLU A 48 19.10 11.65 4.31
C GLU A 48 19.15 12.40 2.97
N TYR A 49 18.39 11.96 1.97
CA TYR A 49 18.36 12.64 0.68
C TYR A 49 17.68 14.01 0.72
N THR A 50 16.52 14.11 1.38
CA THR A 50 15.74 15.36 1.43
C THR A 50 16.24 16.35 2.47
N GLN A 51 17.05 15.89 3.45
CA GLN A 51 17.44 16.64 4.64
C GLN A 51 16.22 17.20 5.41
N ASN A 52 15.05 16.57 5.27
CA ASN A 52 13.78 17.07 5.79
C ASN A 52 12.98 15.94 6.45
N LYS A 53 13.01 15.91 7.78
CA LYS A 53 12.28 14.92 8.59
C LYS A 53 10.77 14.90 8.27
N LYS A 54 10.13 16.07 8.20
CA LYS A 54 8.67 16.17 7.99
C LYS A 54 8.26 15.64 6.62
N GLU A 55 9.09 15.89 5.61
CA GLU A 55 8.86 15.41 4.26
C GLU A 55 9.06 13.90 4.14
N ALA A 56 10.13 13.36 4.72
CA ALA A 56 10.35 11.91 4.76
C ALA A 56 9.21 11.17 5.50
N GLU A 57 8.78 11.67 6.66
CA GLU A 57 7.63 11.12 7.39
C GLU A 57 6.34 11.16 6.54
N LYS A 58 6.12 12.26 5.80
CA LYS A 58 4.96 12.40 4.91
C LYS A 58 4.99 11.38 3.78
N ILE A 59 6.15 11.14 3.16
CA ILE A 59 6.31 10.17 2.07
C ILE A 59 5.99 8.76 2.57
N ILE A 60 6.59 8.34 3.69
CA ILE A 60 6.40 6.99 4.25
C ILE A 60 4.96 6.79 4.74
N LYS A 61 4.37 7.80 5.38
CA LYS A 61 2.96 7.77 5.77
C LYS A 61 2.03 7.62 4.56
N ASN A 62 2.33 8.26 3.44
CA ASN A 62 1.54 8.13 2.23
C ASN A 62 1.68 6.73 1.62
N LEU A 63 2.89 6.16 1.60
CA LEU A 63 3.12 4.78 1.17
C LEU A 63 2.30 3.79 2.00
N ILE A 64 2.37 3.88 3.34
CA ILE A 64 1.60 3.01 4.25
C ILE A 64 0.09 3.13 3.99
N LYS A 65 -0.42 4.36 3.82
CA LYS A 65 -1.85 4.58 3.52
C LYS A 65 -2.28 3.92 2.21
N ILE A 66 -1.46 3.99 1.16
CA ILE A 66 -1.76 3.36 -0.13
C ILE A 66 -1.82 1.84 0.05
N VAL A 67 -0.81 1.23 0.68
CA VAL A 67 -0.77 -0.22 0.93
C VAL A 67 -1.99 -0.68 1.73
N LEU A 68 -2.35 0.04 2.80
CA LEU A 68 -3.53 -0.28 3.60
C LEU A 68 -4.83 -0.15 2.80
N LYS A 69 -4.97 0.91 1.99
CA LYS A 69 -6.16 1.10 1.13
C LYS A 69 -6.32 -0.08 0.17
N LEU A 70 -5.25 -0.47 -0.54
CA LEU A 70 -5.28 -1.59 -1.48
C LEU A 70 -5.69 -2.89 -0.80
N ALA A 71 -5.13 -3.17 0.38
CA ALA A 71 -5.44 -4.41 1.08
C ALA A 71 -6.87 -4.46 1.64
N ILE A 72 -7.39 -3.33 2.12
CA ILE A 72 -8.80 -3.21 2.55
C ILE A 72 -9.74 -3.45 1.36
N LEU A 73 -9.46 -2.83 0.21
CA LEU A 73 -10.25 -3.03 -1.01
C LEU A 73 -10.23 -4.49 -1.46
N TYR A 74 -9.04 -5.10 -1.48
CA TYR A 74 -8.85 -6.50 -1.87
C TYR A 74 -9.61 -7.46 -0.94
N ARG A 75 -9.44 -7.33 0.38
CA ARG A 75 -10.10 -8.21 1.37
C ARG A 75 -11.62 -8.08 1.38
N ASN A 76 -12.13 -6.90 1.07
CA ASN A 76 -13.57 -6.65 1.03
C ASN A 76 -14.18 -6.93 -0.35
N ASN A 77 -13.46 -7.59 -1.25
CA ASN A 77 -13.89 -7.91 -2.61
C ASN A 77 -14.46 -6.68 -3.35
N GLN A 78 -13.82 -5.52 -3.15
CA GLN A 78 -14.25 -4.26 -3.77
C GLN A 78 -13.72 -4.10 -5.19
N PHE A 79 -12.75 -4.94 -5.60
CA PHE A 79 -12.23 -4.94 -6.95
C PHE A 79 -13.08 -5.78 -7.90
N ASN A 80 -13.34 -5.25 -9.09
CA ASN A 80 -13.90 -5.99 -10.22
C ASN A 80 -12.83 -6.88 -10.90
N GLN A 81 -13.21 -7.64 -11.93
CA GLN A 81 -12.28 -8.58 -12.60
C GLN A 81 -11.08 -7.88 -13.26
N ASP A 82 -11.30 -6.72 -13.87
CA ASP A 82 -10.23 -5.94 -14.52
C ASP A 82 -9.28 -5.35 -13.48
N GLU A 83 -9.80 -4.81 -12.39
CA GLU A 83 -9.01 -4.31 -11.25
C GLU A 83 -8.21 -5.42 -10.57
N ILE A 84 -8.76 -6.64 -10.45
CA ILE A 84 -8.01 -7.81 -9.97
C ILE A 84 -6.87 -8.15 -10.93
N ALA A 85 -7.11 -8.13 -12.24
CA ALA A 85 -6.06 -8.37 -13.24
C ALA A 85 -4.96 -7.29 -13.19
N LEU A 86 -5.32 -6.02 -12.98
CA LEU A 86 -4.38 -4.93 -12.76
C LEU A 86 -3.59 -5.11 -11.47
N MET A 87 -4.23 -5.53 -10.37
CA MET A 87 -3.56 -5.83 -9.11
C MET A 87 -2.52 -6.94 -9.27
N GLU A 88 -2.82 -8.00 -10.04
CA GLU A 88 -1.84 -9.06 -10.32
C GLU A 88 -0.67 -8.57 -11.19
N LYS A 89 -0.91 -7.67 -12.15
CA LYS A 89 0.16 -7.00 -12.90
C LYS A 89 1.01 -6.12 -11.97
N PHE A 90 0.39 -5.36 -11.07
CA PHE A 90 1.06 -4.53 -10.08
C PHE A 90 1.96 -5.36 -9.16
N LYS A 91 1.46 -6.48 -8.61
CA LYS A 91 2.26 -7.40 -7.80
C LYS A 91 3.50 -7.91 -8.54
N LYS A 92 3.33 -8.34 -9.80
CA LYS A 92 4.47 -8.79 -10.64
C LYS A 92 5.48 -7.66 -10.87
N LYS A 93 5.01 -6.44 -11.09
CA LYS A 93 5.89 -5.27 -11.31
C LYS A 93 6.64 -4.88 -10.05
N VAL A 94 6.00 -4.88 -8.88
CA VAL A 94 6.66 -4.65 -7.58
C VAL A 94 7.68 -5.74 -7.29
N HIS A 95 7.37 -7.00 -7.58
CA HIS A 95 8.32 -8.10 -7.42
C HIS A 95 9.55 -7.93 -8.32
N GLN A 96 9.34 -7.52 -9.58
CA GLN A 96 10.43 -7.17 -10.50
C GLN A 96 11.28 -6.02 -9.93
N LEU A 97 10.64 -4.93 -9.49
CA LEU A 97 11.31 -3.78 -8.88
C LEU A 97 12.18 -4.20 -7.69
N ALA A 98 11.65 -5.00 -6.77
CA ALA A 98 12.39 -5.48 -5.61
C ALA A 98 13.64 -6.28 -6.02
N LYS A 99 13.49 -7.22 -6.97
CA LYS A 99 14.64 -7.99 -7.49
C LYS A 99 15.66 -7.12 -8.20
N THR A 100 15.22 -6.11 -8.96
CA THR A 100 16.12 -5.16 -9.62
C THR A 100 16.91 -4.35 -8.61
N VAL A 101 16.27 -3.82 -7.55
CA VAL A 101 16.98 -3.07 -6.49
C VAL A 101 18.03 -3.95 -5.81
N VAL A 102 17.69 -5.20 -5.49
CA VAL A 102 18.64 -6.16 -4.91
C VAL A 102 19.79 -6.45 -5.88
N SER A 103 19.51 -6.70 -7.15
CA SER A 103 20.53 -6.97 -8.18
C SER A 103 21.48 -5.79 -8.39
N PHE A 104 20.96 -4.56 -8.41
CA PHE A 104 21.77 -3.35 -8.55
C PHE A 104 22.71 -3.12 -7.37
N HIS A 105 22.38 -3.64 -6.20
CA HIS A 105 23.26 -3.62 -5.04
C HIS A 105 24.27 -4.78 -5.03
N GLN A 106 23.85 -5.98 -5.44
CA GLN A 106 24.67 -7.19 -5.38
C GLN A 106 25.68 -7.33 -6.52
N VAL A 107 25.46 -6.64 -7.65
CA VAL A 107 26.33 -6.73 -8.82
C VAL A 107 26.89 -5.35 -9.14
N ASP A 108 28.21 -5.23 -9.01
CA ASP A 108 28.93 -3.97 -9.21
C ASP A 108 28.68 -3.38 -10.60
N TYR A 109 28.60 -2.05 -10.66
CA TYR A 109 28.43 -1.25 -11.88
C TYR A 109 27.17 -1.55 -12.71
N THR A 110 26.17 -2.25 -12.16
CA THR A 110 24.91 -2.54 -12.87
C THR A 110 23.80 -1.53 -12.61
N PHE A 111 23.98 -0.59 -11.68
CA PHE A 111 22.97 0.40 -11.35
C PHE A 111 22.60 1.29 -12.55
N ASP A 112 21.34 1.22 -12.96
CA ASP A 112 20.75 2.10 -13.96
C ASP A 112 19.56 2.87 -13.37
N ARG A 113 19.77 4.18 -13.17
CA ARG A 113 18.75 5.11 -12.65
C ARG A 113 17.53 5.21 -13.56
N ASN A 114 17.73 5.23 -14.88
CA ASN A 114 16.64 5.41 -15.83
C ASN A 114 15.76 4.16 -15.86
N PHE A 115 16.38 2.98 -15.84
CA PHE A 115 15.68 1.72 -15.73
C PHE A 115 14.87 1.63 -14.43
N LEU A 116 15.47 1.96 -13.29
CA LEU A 116 14.78 1.95 -11.99
C LEU A 116 13.63 2.96 -11.96
N SER A 117 13.85 4.18 -12.45
CA SER A 117 12.82 5.21 -12.53
C SER A 117 11.65 4.80 -13.42
N LYS A 118 11.92 4.13 -14.55
CA LYS A 118 10.89 3.57 -15.41
C LYS A 118 10.05 2.53 -14.66
N LEU A 119 10.68 1.57 -13.97
CA LEU A 119 9.96 0.56 -13.19
C LEU A 119 9.09 1.17 -12.08
N LEU A 120 9.60 2.19 -11.39
CA LEU A 120 8.83 2.92 -10.37
C LEU A 120 7.61 3.64 -10.97
N ASN A 121 7.76 4.25 -12.16
CA ASN A 121 6.65 4.89 -12.86
C ASN A 121 5.62 3.89 -13.36
N GLU A 122 6.03 2.73 -13.87
CA GLU A 122 5.12 1.64 -14.25
C GLU A 122 4.31 1.15 -13.03
N CYS A 123 4.94 1.00 -11.86
CA CYS A 123 4.23 0.72 -10.61
C CYS A 123 3.20 1.81 -10.26
N ARG A 124 3.58 3.09 -10.43
CA ARG A 124 2.71 4.24 -10.15
C ARG A 124 1.51 4.29 -11.09
N GLU A 125 1.70 4.05 -12.38
CA GLU A 125 0.63 4.02 -13.39
C GLU A 125 -0.37 2.91 -13.09
N LEU A 126 0.11 1.70 -12.81
CA LEU A 126 -0.75 0.58 -12.39
C LEU A 126 -1.54 0.92 -11.13
N LEU A 127 -0.94 1.62 -10.15
CA LEU A 127 -1.67 2.07 -8.96
C LEU A 127 -2.80 3.05 -9.30
N HIS A 128 -2.56 4.03 -10.18
CA HIS A 128 -3.60 4.99 -10.60
C HIS A 128 -4.73 4.33 -11.41
N GLU A 129 -4.44 3.21 -12.10
CA GLU A 129 -5.49 2.44 -12.79
C GLU A 129 -6.33 1.59 -11.82
N ILE A 130 -5.77 1.17 -10.67
CA ILE A 130 -6.47 0.33 -9.68
C ILE A 130 -7.36 1.14 -8.73
N ILE A 131 -7.00 2.39 -8.38
CA ILE A 131 -7.67 3.19 -7.31
C ILE A 131 -8.00 4.62 -7.70
#